data_AF-A0A6J4HUH7-F1
#
_entry.id   AF-A0A6J4HUH7-F1
#
_cell.length_a   1.000
_cell.length_b   1.000
_cell.length_c   1.000
_cell.angle_alpha   90.00
_cell.angle_beta   90.00
_cell.angle_gamma   90.00
#
_symmetry.space_group_name_H-M   'P 1'
#
loop_
_entity.id
_entity.type
_entity.pdbx_description
1 polymer ?
#
loop_
_entity_poly.entity_id
_entity_poly.type
_entity_poly.pdbx_seq_one_letter_code
_entity_poly.pdbx_strand_id
1 'polypeptide(L)'
;MTALSLALLVPWAAGLALVVLDGRRRAVGWVAVATLVATLAVLAVLAAAVLRRGAVEYVTGGWPAGVGIVLRADALGVTFALLSVFVVLVAAAAEAVVGVRERTFPGLLVLLAAGLNGLFLTGDVFNFYVFFEMSMIAAYVLTAYGAQRAQLRAAVIFASVNLLGSFIFLLAVAGTYRVTGTLAMSDVAVRIAEVPASAAVAVAVGFFVAFSVKLGLFPFHYWLPTVYANTRPAVAAVLSGAVANIGAYGLLRFGAGIFTDQLRFSATVLIALGGASIIYGGVLAVARRRPAEMLAYSAIGQVGYVLVAVGVGGPAGLAAAVLYSVVNALNKALLFLTTAVRGPLVAGAFVVGALSVAGVPPAVGFVGKLAVFRTAVDARSPTLVALLVLGSALSLLYLFLIYQREFWAEDDEEVSADADDARGEHTRSVSLRAIAVALALVLLVGGAWPEPLAALSAAAADSVATEADGATR
;
A
#
# COMPACT_ATOMS: atom_id res chain seq x y z
N MET A 1 -6.98 -1.11 28.71
CA MET A 1 -7.17 -1.01 27.24
C MET A 1 -6.16 -1.94 26.60
N THR A 2 -6.57 -2.80 25.67
CA THR A 2 -5.64 -3.68 24.95
C THR A 2 -4.81 -2.86 23.95
N ALA A 3 -3.64 -3.35 23.56
CA ALA A 3 -2.80 -2.69 22.55
C ALA A 3 -3.57 -2.46 21.22
N LEU A 4 -4.49 -3.36 20.88
CA LEU A 4 -5.43 -3.24 19.76
C LEU A 4 -6.29 -1.98 19.84
N SER A 5 -6.94 -1.73 20.98
CA SER A 5 -7.75 -0.52 21.15
C SER A 5 -6.92 0.76 21.09
N LEU A 6 -5.69 0.74 21.63
CA LEU A 6 -4.78 1.89 21.59
C LEU A 6 -4.31 2.19 20.17
N ALA A 7 -4.02 1.15 19.36
CA ALA A 7 -3.61 1.31 17.96
C ALA A 7 -4.65 2.03 17.09
N LEU A 8 -5.92 1.97 17.50
CA LEU A 8 -7.03 2.67 16.86
C LEU A 8 -7.25 4.04 17.50
N LEU A 9 -7.45 4.10 18.82
CA LEU A 9 -7.90 5.32 19.50
C LEU A 9 -6.86 6.45 19.50
N VAL A 10 -5.57 6.13 19.59
CA VAL A 10 -4.49 7.14 19.62
C VAL A 10 -4.49 7.98 18.34
N PRO A 11 -4.32 7.42 17.12
CA PRO A 11 -4.34 8.22 15.90
C PRO A 11 -5.72 8.83 15.63
N TRP A 12 -6.83 8.19 16.03
CA TRP A 12 -8.17 8.76 15.89
C TRP A 12 -8.34 10.06 16.69
N ALA A 13 -8.10 10.01 18.00
CA ALA A 13 -8.26 11.15 18.89
C ALA A 13 -7.28 12.28 18.55
N ALA A 14 -6.01 11.93 18.31
CA ALA A 14 -4.99 12.91 17.94
C ALA A 14 -5.26 13.53 16.57
N GLY A 15 -5.68 12.74 15.57
CA GLY A 15 -6.02 13.23 14.24
C GLY A 15 -7.15 14.25 14.28
N LEU A 16 -8.25 13.95 15.00
CA LEU A 16 -9.37 14.87 15.18
C LEU A 16 -8.94 16.18 15.86
N ALA A 17 -8.13 16.10 16.92
CA ALA A 17 -7.60 17.28 17.59
C ALA A 17 -6.70 18.11 16.66
N LEU A 18 -5.81 17.46 15.90
CA LEU A 18 -4.86 18.11 15.00
C LEU A 18 -5.53 18.79 13.80
N VAL A 19 -6.67 18.30 13.31
CA VAL A 19 -7.42 18.94 12.22
C VAL A 19 -7.95 20.32 12.61
N VAL A 20 -8.27 20.53 13.89
CA VAL A 20 -8.75 21.82 14.41
C VAL A 20 -7.60 22.82 14.57
N LEU A 21 -6.39 22.33 14.82
CA LEU A 21 -5.19 23.15 15.01
C LEU A 21 -4.63 23.65 13.67
N ASP A 22 -3.84 24.73 13.70
CA ASP A 22 -3.19 25.24 12.49
C ASP A 22 -1.92 24.43 12.17
N GLY A 23 -2.06 23.49 11.23
CA GLY A 23 -0.98 22.64 10.74
C GLY A 23 0.23 23.38 10.18
N ARG A 24 0.10 24.67 9.80
CA ARG A 24 1.24 25.50 9.33
C ARG A 24 2.22 25.81 10.46
N ARG A 25 1.80 25.67 11.72
CA ARG A 25 2.70 25.81 12.87
C ARG A 25 3.58 24.56 12.95
N ARG A 26 4.90 24.75 12.96
CA ARG A 26 5.89 23.66 13.06
C ARG A 26 5.60 22.68 14.22
N ALA A 27 5.16 23.20 15.36
CA ALA A 27 4.79 22.37 16.51
C ALA A 27 3.68 21.35 16.18
N VAL A 28 2.65 21.74 15.42
CA VAL A 28 1.53 20.86 15.05
C VAL A 28 2.01 19.76 14.10
N GLY A 29 2.89 20.09 13.15
CA GLY A 29 3.56 19.09 12.30
C GLY A 29 4.35 18.06 13.12
N TRP A 30 5.14 18.51 14.10
CA TRP A 30 5.91 17.60 14.97
C TRP A 30 5.05 16.80 15.95
N VAL A 31 3.92 17.34 16.41
CA VAL A 31 2.94 16.56 17.20
C VAL A 31 2.33 15.44 16.36
N ALA A 32 2.05 15.69 15.07
CA ALA A 32 1.58 14.64 14.16
C ALA A 32 2.65 13.54 13.98
N VAL A 33 3.92 13.93 13.79
CA VAL A 33 5.06 12.97 13.74
C VAL A 33 5.15 12.17 15.03
N ALA A 34 5.12 12.82 16.21
CA ALA A 34 5.17 12.14 17.51
C ALA A 34 4.00 11.17 17.71
N THR A 35 2.80 11.55 17.26
CA THR A 35 1.60 10.68 17.28
C THR A 35 1.80 9.43 16.42
N LEU A 36 2.35 9.59 15.22
CA LEU A 36 2.64 8.46 14.32
C LEU A 36 3.74 7.56 14.88
N VAL A 37 4.76 8.11 15.53
CA VAL A 37 5.79 7.33 16.26
C VAL A 37 5.16 6.53 17.39
N ALA A 38 4.31 7.15 18.21
CA ALA A 38 3.60 6.46 19.29
C ALA A 38 2.69 5.34 18.74
N THR A 39 1.99 5.61 17.64
CA THR A 39 1.13 4.63 16.96
C THR A 39 1.95 3.45 16.44
N LEU A 40 3.12 3.72 15.82
CA LEU A 40 4.03 2.69 15.33
C LEU A 40 4.56 1.82 16.47
N ALA A 41 4.92 2.43 17.61
CA ALA A 41 5.36 1.69 18.80
C ALA A 41 4.25 0.79 19.37
N VAL A 42 3.02 1.27 19.45
CA VAL A 42 1.86 0.47 19.88
C VAL A 42 1.61 -0.70 18.92
N LEU A 43 1.68 -0.46 17.61
CA LEU A 43 1.57 -1.51 16.60
C LEU A 43 2.71 -2.54 16.69
N ALA A 44 3.94 -2.12 17.02
CA ALA A 44 5.06 -3.04 17.20
C ALA A 44 4.85 -3.95 18.43
N VAL A 45 4.32 -3.40 19.53
CA VAL A 45 3.93 -4.19 20.72
C VAL A 45 2.81 -5.17 20.38
N LEU A 46 1.80 -4.72 19.62
CA LEU A 46 0.72 -5.58 19.14
C LEU A 46 1.23 -6.69 18.23
N ALA A 47 2.10 -6.38 17.27
CA ALA A 47 2.70 -7.37 16.38
C ALA A 47 3.52 -8.40 17.17
N ALA A 48 4.31 -7.99 18.15
CA ALA A 48 5.03 -8.90 19.04
C ALA A 48 4.09 -9.78 19.88
N ALA A 49 2.90 -9.30 20.24
CA ALA A 49 1.89 -10.13 20.89
C ALA A 49 1.30 -11.15 19.92
N VAL A 50 0.94 -10.72 18.71
CA VAL A 50 0.37 -11.58 17.65
C VAL A 50 1.33 -12.69 17.24
N LEU A 51 2.60 -12.36 17.01
CA LEU A 51 3.62 -13.35 16.63
C LEU A 51 3.91 -14.39 17.72
N ARG A 52 3.67 -14.07 19.00
CA ARG A 52 3.92 -14.99 20.13
C ARG A 52 2.69 -15.80 20.53
N ARG A 53 1.49 -15.23 20.39
CA ARG A 53 0.26 -15.78 20.98
C ARG A 53 -0.83 -16.10 19.94
N GLY A 54 -0.62 -15.78 18.67
CA GLY A 54 -1.63 -15.87 17.63
C GLY A 54 -2.51 -14.62 17.56
N ALA A 55 -3.58 -14.69 16.77
CA ALA A 55 -4.47 -13.55 16.55
C ALA A 55 -5.09 -13.03 17.86
N VAL A 56 -5.22 -11.70 17.97
CA VAL A 56 -5.85 -11.02 19.11
C VAL A 56 -7.18 -10.46 18.66
N GLU A 57 -8.26 -10.85 19.33
CA GLU A 57 -9.61 -10.42 19.01
C GLU A 57 -10.27 -9.68 20.16
N TYR A 58 -11.16 -8.76 19.82
CA TYR A 58 -11.97 -8.01 20.76
C TYR A 58 -13.32 -7.67 20.15
N VAL A 59 -14.41 -8.14 20.78
CA VAL A 59 -15.76 -7.75 20.42
C VAL A 59 -16.09 -6.42 21.09
N THR A 60 -16.43 -5.42 20.29
CA THR A 60 -16.71 -4.08 20.78
C THR A 60 -18.05 -4.00 21.51
N GLY A 61 -18.13 -3.13 22.52
CA GLY A 61 -19.38 -2.82 23.23
C GLY A 61 -19.91 -3.88 24.21
N GLY A 62 -19.19 -5.00 24.41
CA GLY A 62 -19.64 -6.08 25.30
C GLY A 62 -20.84 -6.86 24.78
N TRP A 63 -21.17 -6.69 23.50
CA TRP A 63 -22.23 -7.45 22.84
C TRP A 63 -21.84 -8.94 22.71
N PRO A 64 -22.82 -9.85 22.65
CA PRO A 64 -22.55 -11.26 22.30
C PRO A 64 -21.86 -11.39 20.94
N ALA A 65 -21.10 -12.47 20.78
CA ALA A 65 -20.51 -12.84 19.49
C ALA A 65 -21.60 -12.94 18.41
N GLY A 66 -21.31 -12.46 17.20
CA GLY A 66 -22.25 -12.42 16.08
C GLY A 66 -23.15 -11.18 16.01
N VAL A 67 -23.15 -10.33 17.03
CA VAL A 67 -23.88 -9.04 17.04
C VAL A 67 -22.92 -7.85 17.09
N GLY A 68 -21.87 -7.93 17.92
CA GLY A 68 -20.88 -6.86 18.06
C GLY A 68 -19.85 -6.84 16.93
N ILE A 69 -19.29 -5.66 16.64
CA ILE A 69 -18.19 -5.51 15.69
C ILE A 69 -16.93 -6.16 16.28
N VAL A 70 -16.35 -7.11 15.55
CA VAL A 70 -15.11 -7.78 15.91
C VAL A 70 -13.93 -6.96 15.42
N LEU A 71 -13.06 -6.53 16.34
CA LEU A 71 -11.72 -6.06 16.01
C LEU A 71 -10.77 -7.25 16.10
N ARG A 72 -9.97 -7.45 15.07
CA ARG A 72 -9.06 -8.60 14.96
C ARG A 72 -7.70 -8.13 14.49
N ALA A 73 -6.65 -8.48 15.24
CA ALA A 73 -5.27 -8.30 14.84
C ALA A 73 -4.63 -9.68 14.63
N ASP A 74 -4.39 -10.03 13.38
CA ASP A 74 -3.58 -11.17 12.98
C ASP A 74 -2.29 -10.72 12.28
N ALA A 75 -1.46 -11.68 11.87
CA ALA A 75 -0.14 -11.40 11.31
C ALA A 75 -0.24 -10.59 10.00
N LEU A 76 -1.23 -10.86 9.15
CA LEU A 76 -1.50 -10.07 7.95
C LEU A 76 -1.86 -8.62 8.32
N GLY A 77 -2.84 -8.43 9.21
CA GLY A 77 -3.32 -7.12 9.63
C GLY A 77 -2.22 -6.25 10.22
N VAL A 78 -1.46 -6.77 11.19
CA VAL A 78 -0.38 -5.99 11.83
C VAL A 78 0.77 -5.66 10.88
N THR A 79 1.07 -6.53 9.90
CA THR A 79 2.10 -6.27 8.89
C THR A 79 1.77 -5.06 8.04
N PHE A 80 0.54 -5.01 7.51
CA PHE A 80 0.10 -3.91 6.67
C PHE A 80 -0.18 -2.62 7.45
N ALA A 81 -0.62 -2.72 8.70
CA ALA A 81 -0.74 -1.57 9.60
C ALA A 81 0.63 -0.94 9.92
N LEU A 82 1.62 -1.75 10.32
CA LEU A 82 2.99 -1.29 10.58
C LEU A 82 3.58 -0.59 9.37
N LEU A 83 3.49 -1.23 8.20
CA LEU A 83 3.98 -0.69 6.94
C LEU A 83 3.34 0.66 6.60
N SER A 84 2.02 0.74 6.70
CA SER A 84 1.27 1.93 6.32
C SER A 84 1.57 3.10 7.25
N VAL A 85 1.60 2.87 8.56
CA VAL A 85 1.98 3.90 9.55
C VAL A 85 3.43 4.33 9.36
N PHE A 86 4.35 3.40 9.05
CA PHE A 86 5.74 3.74 8.77
C PHE A 86 5.87 4.66 7.55
N VAL A 87 5.20 4.35 6.43
CA VAL A 87 5.22 5.19 5.22
C VAL A 87 4.60 6.57 5.50
N VAL A 88 3.47 6.62 6.22
CA VAL A 88 2.83 7.88 6.60
C VAL A 88 3.73 8.69 7.54
N LEU A 89 4.43 8.05 8.48
CA LEU A 89 5.41 8.69 9.37
C LEU A 89 6.55 9.33 8.59
N VAL A 90 7.15 8.61 7.63
CA VAL A 90 8.25 9.15 6.82
C VAL A 90 7.79 10.37 6.02
N ALA A 91 6.60 10.32 5.41
CA ALA A 91 6.03 11.45 4.68
C ALA A 91 5.68 12.63 5.59
N ALA A 92 5.13 12.37 6.78
CA ALA A 92 4.85 13.40 7.78
C ALA A 92 6.13 14.09 8.26
N ALA A 93 7.19 13.32 8.53
CA ALA A 93 8.50 13.85 8.91
C ALA A 93 9.12 14.69 7.78
N ALA A 94 9.03 14.23 6.54
CA ALA A 94 9.51 14.95 5.37
C ALA A 94 8.85 16.33 5.23
N GLU A 95 7.52 16.41 5.38
CA GLU A 95 6.79 17.68 5.31
C GLU A 95 6.97 18.55 6.56
N ALA A 96 7.07 17.96 7.76
CA ALA A 96 7.30 18.70 9.00
C ALA A 96 8.66 19.41 9.03
N VAL A 97 9.69 18.77 8.48
CA VAL A 97 11.04 19.34 8.33
C VAL A 97 11.03 20.56 7.41
N VAL A 98 10.31 20.48 6.31
CA VAL A 98 10.31 21.54 5.30
C VAL A 98 9.37 22.68 5.66
N GLY A 99 8.27 22.37 6.34
CA GLY A 99 7.23 23.32 6.70
C GLY A 99 5.93 22.98 6.00
N VAL A 100 4.95 22.59 6.80
CA VAL A 100 3.61 22.25 6.33
C VAL A 100 2.92 23.49 5.77
N ARG A 101 2.34 23.37 4.57
CA ARG A 101 1.77 24.51 3.85
C ARG A 101 0.27 24.73 4.06
N GLU A 102 -0.45 23.67 4.43
CA GLU A 102 -1.91 23.69 4.60
C GLU A 102 -2.31 23.38 6.02
N ARG A 103 -3.36 24.06 6.49
CA ARG A 103 -3.83 23.99 7.87
C ARG A 103 -4.17 22.55 8.30
N THR A 104 -4.84 21.81 7.43
CA THR A 104 -5.42 20.49 7.77
C THR A 104 -4.48 19.32 7.51
N PHE A 105 -3.34 19.54 6.86
CA PHE A 105 -2.47 18.47 6.37
C PHE A 105 -1.99 17.49 7.46
N PRO A 106 -1.46 17.93 8.63
CA PRO A 106 -0.96 17.01 9.65
C PRO A 106 -2.08 16.18 10.27
N GLY A 107 -3.23 16.80 10.53
CA GLY A 107 -4.41 16.11 11.05
C GLY A 107 -4.96 15.08 10.07
N LEU A 108 -5.04 15.41 8.77
CA LEU A 108 -5.49 14.50 7.72
C LEU A 108 -4.54 13.31 7.53
N LEU A 109 -3.22 13.50 7.63
CA LEU A 109 -2.27 12.38 7.59
C LEU A 109 -2.46 11.42 8.77
N VAL A 110 -2.67 11.95 9.97
CA VAL A 110 -2.91 11.12 11.17
C VAL A 110 -4.27 10.41 11.08
N LEU A 111 -5.31 11.08 10.58
CA LEU A 111 -6.62 10.45 10.33
C LEU A 111 -6.55 9.39 9.22
N LEU A 112 -5.75 9.60 8.18
CA LEU A 112 -5.48 8.58 7.18
C LEU A 112 -4.87 7.33 7.81
N ALA A 113 -3.84 7.50 8.65
CA ALA A 113 -3.24 6.40 9.40
C ALA A 113 -4.25 5.72 10.34
N ALA A 114 -5.14 6.50 10.97
CA ALA A 114 -6.21 5.97 11.82
C ALA A 114 -7.21 5.11 11.04
N GLY A 115 -7.62 5.54 9.83
CA GLY A 115 -8.46 4.78 8.93
C GLY A 115 -7.79 3.50 8.42
N LEU A 116 -6.52 3.59 8.02
CA LEU A 116 -5.73 2.42 7.59
C LEU A 116 -5.56 1.40 8.72
N ASN A 117 -5.26 1.83 9.94
CA ASN A 117 -5.18 0.94 11.10
C ASN A 117 -6.50 0.22 11.36
N GLY A 118 -7.63 0.96 11.33
CA GLY A 118 -8.95 0.35 11.47
C GLY A 118 -9.24 -0.69 10.40
N LEU A 119 -8.87 -0.38 9.15
CA LEU A 119 -9.08 -1.27 8.00
C LEU A 119 -8.30 -2.57 8.14
N PHE A 120 -7.04 -2.52 8.60
CA PHE A 120 -6.21 -3.72 8.74
C PHE A 120 -6.46 -4.50 10.04
N LEU A 121 -7.16 -3.90 11.02
CA LEU A 121 -7.38 -4.47 12.37
C LEU A 121 -8.85 -4.77 12.66
N THR A 122 -9.66 -4.97 11.61
CA THR A 122 -11.09 -5.33 11.72
C THR A 122 -11.33 -6.76 11.27
N GLY A 123 -12.22 -7.45 11.99
CA GLY A 123 -12.74 -8.78 11.64
C GLY A 123 -14.14 -8.74 11.01
N ASP A 124 -14.64 -7.56 10.65
CA ASP A 124 -15.96 -7.38 10.05
C ASP A 124 -15.87 -6.71 8.66
N VAL A 125 -16.59 -7.28 7.69
CA VAL A 125 -16.58 -6.89 6.28
C VAL A 125 -17.14 -5.49 6.06
N PHE A 126 -18.22 -5.11 6.75
CA PHE A 126 -18.80 -3.77 6.60
C PHE A 126 -17.94 -2.73 7.32
N ASN A 127 -17.41 -3.06 8.49
CA ASN A 127 -16.51 -2.17 9.20
C ASN A 127 -15.19 -1.95 8.44
N PHE A 128 -14.71 -2.94 7.68
CA PHE A 128 -13.63 -2.76 6.71
C PHE A 128 -13.99 -1.70 5.67
N TYR A 129 -15.20 -1.74 5.11
CA TYR A 129 -15.69 -0.72 4.17
C TYR A 129 -15.75 0.67 4.83
N VAL A 130 -16.21 0.78 6.08
CA VAL A 130 -16.27 2.06 6.80
C VAL A 130 -14.85 2.64 6.99
N PHE A 131 -13.89 1.84 7.46
CA PHE A 131 -12.49 2.29 7.59
C PHE A 131 -11.84 2.61 6.25
N PHE A 132 -12.19 1.86 5.21
CA PHE A 132 -11.81 2.16 3.83
C PHE A 132 -12.25 3.56 3.44
N GLU A 133 -13.55 3.87 3.53
CA GLU A 133 -14.08 5.20 3.18
C GLU A 133 -13.44 6.32 4.01
N MET A 134 -13.26 6.11 5.31
CA MET A 134 -12.61 7.10 6.18
C MET A 134 -11.16 7.38 5.75
N SER A 135 -10.40 6.35 5.40
CA SER A 135 -9.05 6.51 4.85
C SER A 135 -9.06 7.20 3.47
N MET A 136 -10.04 6.87 2.63
CA MET A 136 -10.16 7.39 1.27
C MET A 136 -10.52 8.88 1.26
N ILE A 137 -11.45 9.32 2.10
CA ILE A 137 -11.80 10.73 2.25
C ILE A 137 -10.56 11.56 2.62
N ALA A 138 -9.78 11.09 3.61
CA ALA A 138 -8.53 11.76 3.97
C ALA A 138 -7.54 11.78 2.79
N ALA A 139 -7.39 10.67 2.07
CA ALA A 139 -6.51 10.58 0.91
C ALA A 139 -6.92 11.51 -0.24
N TYR A 140 -8.21 11.65 -0.54
CA TYR A 140 -8.72 12.57 -1.57
C TYR A 140 -8.37 14.02 -1.26
N VAL A 141 -8.58 14.44 -0.01
CA VAL A 141 -8.26 15.80 0.42
C VAL A 141 -6.74 16.03 0.42
N LEU A 142 -5.95 15.04 0.85
CA LEU A 142 -4.49 15.09 0.79
C LEU A 142 -3.97 15.20 -0.66
N THR A 143 -4.65 14.60 -1.65
CA THR A 143 -4.27 14.77 -3.07
C THR A 143 -4.35 16.23 -3.52
N ALA A 144 -5.26 17.02 -2.95
CA ALA A 144 -5.40 18.45 -3.24
C ALA A 144 -4.36 19.34 -2.49
N TYR A 145 -3.46 18.75 -1.70
CA TYR A 145 -2.50 19.47 -0.87
C TYR A 145 -1.57 20.39 -1.68
N GLY A 146 -1.61 21.69 -1.39
CA GLY A 146 -0.92 22.75 -2.14
C GLY A 146 -1.85 23.60 -3.01
N ALA A 147 -3.12 23.21 -3.14
CA ALA A 147 -4.22 23.98 -3.74
C ALA A 147 -4.00 24.43 -5.20
N GLN A 148 -3.10 23.78 -5.95
CA GLN A 148 -2.89 24.07 -7.37
C GLN A 148 -3.99 23.43 -8.24
N ARG A 149 -4.30 24.04 -9.39
CA ARG A 149 -5.34 23.53 -10.33
C ARG A 149 -5.10 22.06 -10.72
N ALA A 150 -3.84 21.68 -10.93
CA ALA A 150 -3.47 20.30 -11.26
C ALA A 150 -3.76 19.32 -10.11
N GLN A 151 -3.49 19.71 -8.87
CA GLN A 151 -3.72 18.92 -7.66
C GLN A 151 -5.22 18.77 -7.37
N LEU A 152 -6.00 19.84 -7.54
CA LEU A 152 -7.46 19.79 -7.42
C LEU A 152 -8.08 18.87 -8.47
N ARG A 153 -7.63 18.97 -9.73
CA ARG A 153 -8.07 18.05 -10.80
C ARG A 153 -7.71 16.60 -10.48
N ALA A 154 -6.50 16.35 -9.99
CA ALA A 154 -6.08 15.04 -9.55
C ALA A 154 -6.96 14.49 -8.42
N ALA A 155 -7.28 15.31 -7.41
CA ALA A 155 -8.15 14.92 -6.31
C ALA A 155 -9.56 14.55 -6.79
N VAL A 156 -10.15 15.32 -7.71
CA VAL A 156 -11.46 15.01 -8.31
C VAL A 156 -11.41 13.71 -9.10
N ILE A 157 -10.40 13.49 -9.94
CA ILE A 157 -10.24 12.24 -10.69
C ILE A 157 -10.08 11.06 -9.74
N PHE A 158 -9.28 11.24 -8.69
CA PHE A 158 -9.04 10.20 -7.68
C PHE A 158 -10.34 9.82 -6.96
N ALA A 159 -11.07 10.83 -6.47
CA ALA A 159 -12.34 10.67 -5.78
C ALA A 159 -13.39 10.01 -6.68
N SER A 160 -13.64 10.53 -7.88
CA SER A 160 -14.67 10.02 -8.78
C SER A 160 -14.47 8.54 -9.14
N VAL A 161 -13.25 8.15 -9.50
CA VAL A 161 -12.96 6.76 -9.89
C VAL A 161 -12.98 5.82 -8.68
N ASN A 162 -12.47 6.25 -7.53
CA ASN A 162 -12.45 5.39 -6.35
C ASN A 162 -13.82 5.29 -5.69
N LEU A 163 -14.66 6.33 -5.70
CA LEU A 163 -16.05 6.26 -5.23
C LEU A 163 -16.89 5.29 -6.07
N LEU A 164 -16.60 5.17 -7.37
CA LEU A 164 -17.22 4.12 -8.20
C LEU A 164 -16.78 2.73 -7.73
N GLY A 165 -15.48 2.55 -7.45
CA GLY A 165 -14.96 1.31 -6.84
C GLY A 165 -15.59 1.01 -5.47
N SER A 166 -15.74 2.05 -4.63
CA SER A 166 -16.42 1.99 -3.33
C SER A 166 -17.87 1.57 -3.43
N PHE A 167 -18.59 2.03 -4.45
CA PHE A 167 -19.97 1.63 -4.68
C PHE A 167 -20.06 0.14 -5.03
N ILE A 168 -19.19 -0.35 -5.91
CA ILE A 168 -19.08 -1.79 -6.22
C ILE A 168 -18.71 -2.58 -4.96
N PHE A 169 -17.80 -2.04 -4.14
CA PHE A 169 -17.42 -2.65 -2.88
C PHE A 169 -18.63 -2.81 -1.94
N LEU A 170 -19.43 -1.76 -1.77
CA LEU A 170 -20.63 -1.79 -0.93
C LEU A 170 -21.68 -2.78 -1.46
N LEU A 171 -21.84 -2.90 -2.78
CA LEU A 171 -22.69 -3.93 -3.38
C LEU A 171 -22.19 -5.35 -3.07
N ALA A 172 -20.87 -5.57 -3.09
CA ALA A 172 -20.29 -6.86 -2.70
C ALA A 172 -20.51 -7.15 -1.21
N VAL A 173 -20.41 -6.14 -0.32
CA VAL A 173 -20.77 -6.26 1.10
C VAL A 173 -22.25 -6.64 1.28
N ALA A 174 -23.15 -5.92 0.61
CA ALA A 174 -24.59 -6.21 0.66
C ALA A 174 -24.92 -7.60 0.12
N GLY A 175 -24.27 -8.00 -0.99
CA GLY A 175 -24.39 -9.34 -1.57
C GLY A 175 -23.90 -10.43 -0.62
N THR A 176 -22.78 -10.21 0.06
CA THR A 176 -22.23 -11.12 1.09
C THR A 176 -23.25 -11.34 2.20
N TYR A 177 -23.80 -10.26 2.77
CA TYR A 177 -24.83 -10.36 3.81
C TYR A 177 -26.09 -11.05 3.30
N ARG A 178 -26.50 -10.79 2.05
CA ARG A 178 -27.68 -11.42 1.46
C ARG A 178 -27.57 -12.93 1.34
N VAL A 179 -26.37 -13.46 1.08
CA VAL A 179 -26.14 -14.90 0.87
C VAL A 179 -25.68 -15.64 2.11
N THR A 180 -24.98 -14.98 3.04
CA THR A 180 -24.46 -15.62 4.28
C THR A 180 -25.22 -15.23 5.56
N GLY A 181 -25.95 -14.11 5.55
CA GLY A 181 -26.65 -13.58 6.72
C GLY A 181 -25.75 -13.02 7.83
N THR A 182 -24.45 -12.82 7.56
CA THR A 182 -23.46 -12.31 8.53
C THR A 182 -22.43 -11.43 7.82
N LEU A 183 -21.71 -10.63 8.60
CA LEU A 183 -20.62 -9.76 8.14
C LEU A 183 -19.32 -9.97 8.92
N ALA A 184 -19.33 -10.83 9.95
CA ALA A 184 -18.11 -11.29 10.60
C ALA A 184 -17.32 -12.16 9.62
N MET A 185 -16.08 -11.77 9.33
CA MET A 185 -15.26 -12.40 8.28
C MET A 185 -15.07 -13.90 8.52
N SER A 186 -14.90 -14.32 9.78
CA SER A 186 -14.79 -15.74 10.15
C SER A 186 -16.03 -16.53 9.76
N ASP A 187 -17.22 -16.00 10.06
CA ASP A 187 -18.48 -16.68 9.79
C ASP A 187 -18.81 -16.66 8.30
N VAL A 188 -18.44 -15.59 7.59
CA VAL A 188 -18.57 -15.51 6.13
C VAL A 188 -17.71 -16.58 5.47
N ALA A 189 -16.46 -16.77 5.91
CA ALA A 189 -15.55 -17.78 5.36
C ALA A 189 -16.12 -19.21 5.50
N VAL A 190 -16.81 -19.53 6.61
CA VAL A 190 -17.47 -20.83 6.78
C VAL A 190 -18.73 -20.94 5.92
N ARG A 191 -19.63 -19.96 6.00
CA ARG A 191 -20.96 -20.05 5.35
C ARG A 191 -20.90 -19.95 3.83
N ILE A 192 -19.87 -19.32 3.26
CA ILE A 192 -19.76 -19.17 1.80
C ILE A 192 -19.58 -20.52 1.09
N ALA A 193 -19.07 -21.55 1.78
CA ALA A 193 -18.94 -22.90 1.25
C ALA A 193 -20.30 -23.57 0.96
N GLU A 194 -21.36 -23.17 1.68
CA GLU A 194 -22.73 -23.68 1.50
C GLU A 194 -23.54 -22.87 0.47
N VAL A 195 -23.03 -21.70 0.06
CA VAL A 195 -23.71 -20.81 -0.89
C VAL A 195 -23.58 -21.35 -2.32
N PRO A 196 -24.63 -21.24 -3.16
CA PRO A 196 -24.53 -21.61 -4.58
C PRO A 196 -23.32 -20.95 -5.26
N ALA A 197 -22.52 -21.74 -5.98
CA ALA A 197 -21.25 -21.30 -6.54
C ALA A 197 -21.35 -20.03 -7.40
N SER A 198 -22.43 -19.86 -8.16
CA SER A 198 -22.67 -18.65 -8.97
C SER A 198 -22.80 -17.38 -8.13
N ALA A 199 -23.47 -17.45 -6.98
CA ALA A 199 -23.64 -16.33 -6.07
C ALA A 199 -22.33 -16.00 -5.33
N ALA A 200 -21.60 -17.03 -4.88
CA ALA A 200 -20.29 -16.86 -4.25
C ALA A 200 -19.27 -16.23 -5.22
N VAL A 201 -19.23 -16.70 -6.48
CA VAL A 201 -18.39 -16.10 -7.54
C VAL A 201 -18.80 -14.65 -7.83
N ALA A 202 -20.09 -14.33 -7.90
CA ALA A 202 -20.55 -12.96 -8.16
C ALA A 202 -20.08 -11.98 -7.06
N VAL A 203 -20.19 -12.38 -5.79
CA VAL A 203 -19.70 -11.59 -4.65
C VAL A 203 -18.18 -11.46 -4.67
N ALA A 204 -17.46 -12.56 -4.90
CA ALA A 204 -15.99 -12.56 -4.99
C ALA A 204 -15.48 -11.66 -6.12
N VAL A 205 -16.13 -11.68 -7.29
CA VAL A 205 -15.82 -10.79 -8.42
C VAL A 205 -16.08 -9.34 -8.05
N GLY A 206 -17.15 -9.03 -7.31
CA GLY A 206 -17.43 -7.68 -6.81
C GLY A 206 -16.28 -7.14 -5.95
N PHE A 207 -15.81 -7.92 -4.97
CA PHE A 207 -14.63 -7.56 -4.18
C PHE A 207 -13.36 -7.46 -5.03
N PHE A 208 -13.12 -8.41 -5.93
CA PHE A 208 -11.97 -8.38 -6.83
C PHE A 208 -11.91 -7.10 -7.66
N VAL A 209 -13.03 -6.70 -8.26
CA VAL A 209 -13.12 -5.47 -9.07
C VAL A 209 -12.89 -4.24 -8.19
N ALA A 210 -13.53 -4.16 -7.02
CA ALA A 210 -13.34 -3.05 -6.09
C ALA A 210 -11.87 -2.89 -5.67
N PHE A 211 -11.20 -3.97 -5.26
CA PHE A 211 -9.80 -3.95 -4.88
C PHE A 211 -8.86 -3.72 -6.07
N SER A 212 -9.23 -4.16 -7.28
CA SER A 212 -8.46 -3.91 -8.51
C SER A 212 -8.51 -2.44 -8.94
N VAL A 213 -9.69 -1.80 -8.83
CA VAL A 213 -9.83 -0.34 -9.01
C VAL A 213 -8.96 0.40 -8.01
N LYS A 214 -8.93 -0.07 -6.75
CA LYS A 214 -8.13 0.54 -5.71
C LYS A 214 -6.62 0.37 -5.91
N LEU A 215 -6.19 -0.80 -6.33
CA LEU A 215 -4.79 -1.09 -6.65
C LEU A 215 -4.30 -0.35 -7.89
N GLY A 216 -5.19 -0.07 -8.84
CA GLY A 216 -4.84 0.50 -10.13
C GLY A 216 -4.02 -0.47 -10.99
N LEU A 217 -4.40 -1.75 -11.03
CA LEU A 217 -3.85 -2.74 -11.95
C LEU A 217 -4.54 -2.66 -13.32
N PHE A 218 -3.92 -3.16 -14.38
CA PHE A 218 -4.52 -3.15 -15.73
C PHE A 218 -5.77 -4.06 -15.77
N PRO A 219 -6.94 -3.60 -16.26
CA PRO A 219 -7.22 -2.33 -16.96
C PRO A 219 -7.82 -1.20 -16.07
N PHE A 220 -7.84 -1.35 -14.75
CA PHE A 220 -8.47 -0.42 -13.79
C PHE A 220 -7.56 0.75 -13.33
N HIS A 221 -6.51 1.06 -14.08
CA HIS A 221 -5.40 1.92 -13.65
C HIS A 221 -5.48 3.40 -14.07
N TYR A 222 -6.46 3.80 -14.89
CA TYR A 222 -6.48 5.10 -15.58
C TYR A 222 -6.34 6.33 -14.67
N TRP A 223 -6.80 6.24 -13.42
CA TRP A 223 -6.70 7.33 -12.45
C TRP A 223 -5.26 7.52 -11.93
N LEU A 224 -4.48 6.43 -11.82
CA LEU A 224 -3.27 6.37 -11.02
C LEU A 224 -2.13 7.26 -11.57
N PRO A 225 -1.75 7.22 -12.87
CA PRO A 225 -0.70 8.10 -13.41
C PRO A 225 -1.03 9.58 -13.24
N THR A 226 -2.29 9.95 -13.50
CA THR A 226 -2.75 11.34 -13.37
C THR A 226 -2.65 11.81 -11.92
N VAL A 227 -3.02 10.97 -10.95
CA VAL A 227 -3.03 11.36 -9.54
C VAL A 227 -1.62 11.45 -8.97
N TYR A 228 -0.79 10.43 -9.20
CA TYR A 228 0.55 10.37 -8.60
C TYR A 228 1.50 11.39 -9.21
N ALA A 229 1.38 11.67 -10.51
CA ALA A 229 2.23 12.65 -11.18
C ALA A 229 1.90 14.11 -10.84
N ASN A 230 0.68 14.39 -10.39
CA ASN A 230 0.19 15.75 -10.15
C ASN A 230 -0.03 16.07 -8.66
N THR A 231 0.39 15.20 -7.75
CA THR A 231 0.40 15.48 -6.31
C THR A 231 1.82 15.74 -5.80
N ARG A 232 1.96 16.24 -4.57
CA ARG A 232 3.28 16.46 -3.98
C ARG A 232 3.99 15.12 -3.72
N PRO A 233 5.33 15.09 -3.81
CA PRO A 233 6.13 13.88 -3.57
C PRO A 233 5.78 13.12 -2.29
N ALA A 234 5.62 13.82 -1.15
CA ALA A 234 5.25 13.19 0.13
C ALA A 234 3.86 12.55 0.08
N VAL A 235 2.89 13.20 -0.58
CA VAL A 235 1.55 12.64 -0.77
C VAL A 235 1.58 11.46 -1.74
N ALA A 236 2.33 11.54 -2.84
CA ALA A 236 2.50 10.44 -3.79
C ALA A 236 3.12 9.21 -3.11
N ALA A 237 4.11 9.42 -2.23
CA ALA A 237 4.71 8.39 -1.39
C ALA A 237 3.67 7.70 -0.49
N VAL A 238 2.80 8.47 0.16
CA VAL A 238 1.70 7.93 0.99
C VAL A 238 0.67 7.19 0.16
N LEU A 239 0.24 7.75 -0.97
CA LEU A 239 -0.76 7.12 -1.84
C LEU A 239 -0.24 5.79 -2.39
N SER A 240 1.00 5.77 -2.87
CA SER A 240 1.61 4.60 -3.48
C SER A 240 2.09 3.56 -2.46
N GLY A 241 2.61 4.00 -1.30
CA GLY A 241 3.26 3.14 -0.32
C GLY A 241 2.40 2.74 0.87
N ALA A 242 1.36 3.49 1.23
CA ALA A 242 0.45 3.14 2.33
C ALA A 242 -0.95 2.81 1.80
N VAL A 243 -1.53 3.70 1.00
CA VAL A 243 -2.94 3.60 0.59
C VAL A 243 -3.18 2.53 -0.47
N ALA A 244 -2.23 2.31 -1.39
CA ALA A 244 -2.35 1.25 -2.41
C ALA A 244 -2.42 -0.15 -1.77
N ASN A 245 -1.83 -0.33 -0.60
CA ASN A 245 -1.81 -1.61 0.09
C ASN A 245 -3.19 -2.09 0.53
N ILE A 246 -4.18 -1.20 0.61
CA ILE A 246 -5.57 -1.57 0.88
C ILE A 246 -6.02 -2.67 -0.08
N GLY A 247 -5.75 -2.52 -1.37
CA GLY A 247 -6.22 -3.50 -2.35
C GLY A 247 -5.37 -4.77 -2.36
N ALA A 248 -4.07 -4.70 -2.07
CA ALA A 248 -3.24 -5.90 -1.90
C ALA A 248 -3.69 -6.72 -0.69
N TYR A 249 -3.89 -6.05 0.45
CA TYR A 249 -4.47 -6.65 1.65
C TYR A 249 -5.87 -7.20 1.36
N GLY A 250 -6.73 -6.45 0.66
CA GLY A 250 -8.08 -6.89 0.30
C GLY A 250 -8.08 -8.17 -0.53
N LEU A 251 -7.22 -8.27 -1.54
CA LEU A 251 -7.07 -9.48 -2.35
C LEU A 251 -6.56 -10.67 -1.53
N LEU A 252 -5.65 -10.44 -0.58
CA LEU A 252 -5.15 -11.50 0.31
C LEU A 252 -6.22 -11.94 1.32
N ARG A 253 -6.81 -10.99 2.04
CA ARG A 253 -7.79 -11.22 3.10
C ARG A 253 -9.09 -11.82 2.57
N PHE A 254 -9.70 -11.16 1.59
CA PHE A 254 -10.97 -11.61 1.04
C PHE A 254 -10.75 -12.72 0.01
N GLY A 255 -9.81 -12.55 -0.92
CA GLY A 255 -9.58 -13.54 -1.97
C GLY A 255 -9.06 -14.86 -1.42
N ALA A 256 -7.92 -14.83 -0.71
CA ALA A 256 -7.31 -16.07 -0.23
C ALA A 256 -7.88 -16.57 1.11
N GLY A 257 -8.37 -15.67 1.98
CA GLY A 257 -8.92 -16.03 3.29
C GLY A 257 -10.41 -16.38 3.31
N ILE A 258 -11.25 -15.71 2.51
CA ILE A 258 -12.71 -15.91 2.52
C ILE A 258 -13.19 -16.66 1.26
N PHE A 259 -12.72 -16.25 0.07
CA PHE A 259 -13.19 -16.76 -1.22
C PHE A 259 -12.17 -17.73 -1.87
N THR A 260 -11.58 -18.63 -1.08
CA THR A 260 -10.44 -19.46 -1.47
C THR A 260 -10.72 -20.31 -2.73
N ASP A 261 -11.91 -20.91 -2.82
CA ASP A 261 -12.30 -21.71 -3.99
C ASP A 261 -12.50 -20.86 -5.24
N GLN A 262 -13.11 -19.67 -5.09
CA GLN A 262 -13.32 -18.74 -6.20
C GLN A 262 -11.99 -18.15 -6.68
N LEU A 263 -11.05 -17.92 -5.77
CA LEU A 263 -9.68 -17.52 -6.10
C LEU A 263 -8.98 -18.61 -6.91
N ARG A 264 -9.04 -19.86 -6.44
CA ARG A 264 -8.45 -21.02 -7.14
C ARG A 264 -9.06 -21.20 -8.53
N PHE A 265 -10.38 -21.08 -8.65
CA PHE A 265 -11.08 -21.13 -9.93
C PHE A 265 -10.62 -20.01 -10.88
N SER A 266 -10.33 -18.82 -10.35
CA SER A 266 -9.96 -17.64 -11.13
C SER A 266 -8.45 -17.46 -11.32
N ALA A 267 -7.62 -18.38 -10.81
CA ALA A 267 -6.16 -18.27 -10.76
C ALA A 267 -5.53 -17.86 -12.11
N THR A 268 -5.93 -18.52 -13.20
CA THR A 268 -5.46 -18.22 -14.56
C THR A 268 -5.74 -16.78 -14.97
N VAL A 269 -6.93 -16.26 -14.63
CA VAL A 269 -7.32 -14.88 -14.94
C VAL A 269 -6.49 -13.89 -14.14
N LEU A 270 -6.27 -14.15 -12.85
CA LEU A 270 -5.42 -13.31 -12.00
C LEU A 270 -3.98 -13.25 -12.54
N ILE A 271 -3.41 -14.41 -12.88
CA ILE A 271 -2.06 -14.50 -13.45
C ILE A 271 -1.98 -13.74 -14.78
N ALA A 272 -2.99 -13.89 -15.66
CA ALA A 272 -3.05 -13.18 -16.94
C ALA A 272 -3.13 -11.66 -16.76
N LEU A 273 -4.02 -11.17 -15.87
CA LEU A 273 -4.14 -9.74 -15.56
C LEU A 273 -2.87 -9.20 -14.88
N GLY A 274 -2.23 -10.00 -14.03
CA GLY A 274 -0.98 -9.64 -13.38
C GLY A 274 0.15 -9.50 -14.41
N GLY A 275 0.27 -10.46 -15.32
CA GLY A 275 1.22 -10.39 -16.43
C GLY A 275 0.96 -9.22 -17.38
N ALA A 276 -0.30 -8.99 -17.74
CA ALA A 276 -0.69 -7.83 -18.53
C ALA A 276 -0.29 -6.51 -17.84
N SER A 277 -0.53 -6.41 -16.52
CA SER A 277 -0.14 -5.25 -15.72
C SER A 277 1.37 -5.03 -15.71
N ILE A 278 2.17 -6.09 -15.54
CA ILE A 278 3.65 -6.04 -15.56
C ILE A 278 4.14 -5.44 -16.88
N ILE A 279 3.67 -5.98 -18.00
CA ILE A 279 4.11 -5.55 -19.34
C ILE A 279 3.60 -4.14 -19.64
N TYR A 280 2.30 -3.91 -19.45
CA TYR A 280 1.67 -2.62 -19.74
C TYR A 280 2.29 -1.48 -18.91
N GLY A 281 2.44 -1.70 -17.60
CA GLY A 281 3.06 -0.73 -16.71
C GLY A 281 4.53 -0.48 -17.04
N GLY A 282 5.29 -1.54 -17.33
CA GLY A 282 6.70 -1.43 -17.69
C GLY A 282 6.94 -0.67 -19.01
N VAL A 283 6.21 -1.04 -20.08
CA VAL A 283 6.32 -0.40 -21.40
C VAL A 283 5.92 1.07 -21.33
N LEU A 284 4.80 1.39 -20.68
CA LEU A 284 4.37 2.78 -20.57
C LEU A 284 5.28 3.61 -19.67
N ALA A 285 5.85 3.03 -18.60
CA ALA A 285 6.85 3.72 -17.79
C ALA A 285 8.08 4.14 -18.64
N VAL A 286 8.57 3.27 -19.54
CA VAL A 286 9.66 3.60 -20.47
C VAL A 286 9.25 4.73 -21.43
N ALA A 287 8.00 4.74 -21.89
CA ALA A 287 7.49 5.74 -22.82
C ALA A 287 7.27 7.13 -22.19
N ARG A 288 7.21 7.24 -20.85
CA ARG A 288 7.03 8.52 -20.16
C ARG A 288 8.34 9.29 -19.98
N ARG A 289 8.20 10.62 -19.87
CA ARG A 289 9.33 11.54 -19.69
C ARG A 289 9.47 12.07 -18.26
N ARG A 290 8.35 12.31 -17.57
CA ARG A 290 8.33 12.87 -16.21
C ARG A 290 8.56 11.76 -15.18
N PRO A 291 9.54 11.89 -14.26
CA PRO A 291 9.84 10.84 -13.28
C PRO A 291 8.64 10.40 -12.44
N ALA A 292 7.84 11.35 -11.93
CA ALA A 292 6.66 11.03 -11.14
C ALA A 292 5.62 10.20 -11.92
N GLU A 293 5.47 10.46 -13.22
CA GLU A 293 4.58 9.69 -14.10
C GLU A 293 5.18 8.31 -14.43
N MET A 294 6.49 8.22 -14.67
CA MET A 294 7.20 6.95 -14.85
C MET A 294 7.08 6.07 -13.60
N LEU A 295 7.23 6.63 -12.40
CA LEU A 295 7.07 5.93 -11.12
C LEU A 295 5.64 5.45 -10.88
N ALA A 296 4.65 6.22 -11.36
CA ALA A 296 3.25 5.85 -11.31
C ALA A 296 2.94 4.66 -12.22
N TYR A 297 3.42 4.66 -13.47
CA TYR A 297 3.31 3.49 -14.35
C TYR A 297 4.08 2.29 -13.84
N SER A 298 5.24 2.52 -13.22
CA SER A 298 5.97 1.48 -12.50
C SER A 298 5.12 0.86 -11.40
N ALA A 299 4.32 1.64 -10.66
CA ALA A 299 3.45 1.09 -9.61
C ALA A 299 2.39 0.12 -10.18
N ILE A 300 1.81 0.44 -11.34
CA ILE A 300 0.88 -0.46 -12.07
C ILE A 300 1.57 -1.80 -12.39
N GLY A 301 2.81 -1.73 -12.91
CA GLY A 301 3.60 -2.92 -13.22
C GLY A 301 3.95 -3.75 -11.97
N GLN A 302 4.37 -3.11 -10.89
CA GLN A 302 4.76 -3.80 -9.66
C GLN A 302 3.59 -4.50 -8.97
N VAL A 303 2.38 -3.92 -8.99
CA VAL A 303 1.20 -4.61 -8.47
C VAL A 303 0.91 -5.91 -9.23
N GLY A 304 1.25 -5.97 -10.52
CA GLY A 304 1.10 -7.20 -11.31
C GLY A 304 1.88 -8.39 -10.74
N TYR A 305 3.04 -8.18 -10.12
CA TYR A 305 3.79 -9.24 -9.43
C TYR A 305 3.05 -9.77 -8.20
N VAL A 306 2.39 -8.88 -7.44
CA VAL A 306 1.54 -9.28 -6.30
C VAL A 306 0.39 -10.15 -6.81
N LEU A 307 -0.27 -9.72 -7.91
CA LEU A 307 -1.40 -10.46 -8.46
C LEU A 307 -1.01 -11.82 -9.04
N VAL A 308 0.16 -11.93 -9.68
CA VAL A 308 0.71 -13.23 -10.12
C VAL A 308 0.96 -14.14 -8.92
N ALA A 309 1.59 -13.64 -7.85
CA ALA A 309 1.88 -14.43 -6.66
C ALA A 309 0.60 -14.91 -5.95
N VAL A 310 -0.41 -14.04 -5.82
CA VAL A 310 -1.75 -14.41 -5.30
C VAL A 310 -2.43 -15.45 -6.20
N GLY A 311 -2.33 -15.29 -7.52
CA GLY A 311 -2.92 -16.22 -8.49
C GLY A 311 -2.25 -17.60 -8.52
N VAL A 312 -0.93 -17.68 -8.32
CA VAL A 312 -0.23 -18.97 -8.10
C VAL A 312 -0.71 -19.61 -6.80
N GLY A 313 -0.92 -18.80 -5.76
CA GLY A 313 -1.51 -19.23 -4.51
C GLY A 313 -0.61 -20.18 -3.69
N GLY A 314 -1.23 -20.87 -2.73
CA GLY A 314 -0.51 -21.70 -1.75
C GLY A 314 0.34 -20.88 -0.77
N PRO A 315 0.95 -21.52 0.24
CA PRO A 315 1.71 -20.80 1.27
C PRO A 315 2.85 -19.97 0.68
N ALA A 316 3.58 -20.52 -0.31
CA ALA A 316 4.67 -19.81 -0.97
C ALA A 316 4.20 -18.59 -1.80
N GLY A 317 3.10 -18.72 -2.55
CA GLY A 317 2.53 -17.63 -3.35
C GLY A 317 2.00 -16.49 -2.48
N LEU A 318 1.27 -16.82 -1.42
CA LEU A 318 0.74 -15.83 -0.48
C LEU A 318 1.86 -15.12 0.30
N ALA A 319 2.88 -15.86 0.77
CA ALA A 319 4.03 -15.27 1.44
C ALA A 319 4.82 -14.34 0.50
N ALA A 320 5.01 -14.75 -0.78
CA ALA A 320 5.63 -13.92 -1.79
C ALA A 320 4.82 -12.64 -2.09
N ALA A 321 3.49 -12.73 -2.16
CA ALA A 321 2.61 -11.59 -2.37
C ALA A 321 2.68 -10.58 -1.22
N VAL A 322 2.67 -11.05 0.04
CA VAL A 322 2.84 -10.19 1.22
C VAL A 322 4.20 -9.51 1.20
N LEU A 323 5.28 -10.31 1.07
CA LEU A 323 6.65 -9.80 1.06
C LEU A 323 6.85 -8.76 -0.04
N TYR A 324 6.36 -9.06 -1.24
CA TYR A 324 6.49 -8.14 -2.37
C TYR A 324 5.71 -6.84 -2.18
N SER A 325 4.52 -6.91 -1.56
CA SER A 325 3.72 -5.73 -1.25
C SER A 325 4.46 -4.81 -0.26
N VAL A 326 5.06 -5.38 0.79
CA VAL A 326 5.87 -4.65 1.77
C VAL A 326 7.06 -3.97 1.10
N VAL A 327 7.82 -4.73 0.31
CA VAL A 327 9.01 -4.23 -0.38
C VAL A 327 8.66 -3.14 -1.40
N ASN A 328 7.60 -3.34 -2.19
CA ASN A 328 7.15 -2.36 -3.15
C ASN A 328 6.69 -1.06 -2.47
N ALA A 329 5.98 -1.13 -1.35
CA ALA A 329 5.57 0.04 -0.59
C ALA A 329 6.75 0.90 -0.11
N LEU A 330 7.78 0.26 0.47
CA LEU A 330 9.01 0.94 0.91
C LEU A 330 9.76 1.57 -0.27
N ASN A 331 9.85 0.84 -1.40
CA ASN A 331 10.47 1.35 -2.62
C ASN A 331 9.75 2.59 -3.15
N LYS A 332 8.41 2.57 -3.18
CA LYS A 332 7.62 3.71 -3.67
C LYS A 332 7.73 4.91 -2.74
N ALA A 333 7.73 4.69 -1.43
CA ALA A 333 7.96 5.76 -0.47
C ALA A 333 9.31 6.45 -0.73
N LEU A 334 10.39 5.68 -0.92
CA LEU A 334 11.71 6.24 -1.22
C LEU A 334 11.74 6.98 -2.56
N LEU A 335 11.33 6.30 -3.64
CA LEU A 335 11.45 6.84 -4.98
C LEU A 335 10.64 8.12 -5.17
N PHE A 336 9.40 8.18 -4.66
CA PHE A 336 8.64 9.43 -4.72
C PHE A 336 9.30 10.55 -3.90
N LEU A 337 9.79 10.29 -2.68
CA LEU A 337 10.48 11.31 -1.89
C LEU A 337 11.76 11.83 -2.56
N THR A 338 12.52 10.96 -3.26
CA THR A 338 13.72 11.38 -4.00
C THR A 338 13.41 12.29 -5.18
N THR A 339 12.17 12.34 -5.68
CA THR A 339 11.78 13.32 -6.72
C THR A 339 11.65 14.75 -6.18
N ALA A 340 11.64 14.94 -4.86
CA ALA A 340 11.45 16.25 -4.24
C ALA A 340 12.75 17.08 -4.16
N VAL A 341 13.92 16.43 -4.15
CA VAL A 341 15.21 17.06 -3.84
C VAL A 341 16.32 16.47 -4.70
N ARG A 342 17.29 17.31 -5.06
CA ARG A 342 18.48 16.93 -5.82
C ARG A 342 19.73 16.82 -4.95
N GLY A 343 20.74 16.15 -5.47
CA GLY A 343 22.07 16.04 -4.88
C GLY A 343 22.62 14.62 -4.86
N PRO A 344 23.94 14.43 -4.69
CA PRO A 344 24.61 13.14 -4.85
C PRO A 344 24.12 12.08 -3.84
N LEU A 345 23.82 12.49 -2.60
CA LEU A 345 23.26 11.58 -1.60
C LEU A 345 21.84 11.11 -1.96
N VAL A 346 21.03 11.99 -2.56
CA VAL A 346 19.68 11.64 -3.02
C VAL A 346 19.75 10.78 -4.28
N ALA A 347 20.71 11.05 -5.17
CA ALA A 347 20.99 10.20 -6.32
C ALA A 347 21.37 8.78 -5.87
N GLY A 348 22.24 8.65 -4.86
CA GLY A 348 22.58 7.36 -4.27
C GLY A 348 21.36 6.66 -3.64
N ALA A 349 20.53 7.40 -2.90
CA ALA A 349 19.29 6.87 -2.34
C ALA A 349 18.30 6.41 -3.43
N PHE A 350 18.17 7.18 -4.51
CA PHE A 350 17.40 6.81 -5.69
C PHE A 350 17.92 5.51 -6.31
N VAL A 351 19.24 5.38 -6.49
CA VAL A 351 19.87 4.16 -7.02
C VAL A 351 19.53 2.95 -6.15
N VAL A 352 19.59 3.06 -4.82
CA VAL A 352 19.18 1.97 -3.92
C VAL A 352 17.71 1.58 -4.15
N GLY A 353 16.80 2.56 -4.21
CA GLY A 353 15.39 2.31 -4.52
C GLY A 353 15.20 1.70 -5.91
N ALA A 354 15.98 2.15 -6.89
CA ALA A 354 15.92 1.69 -8.27
C ALA A 354 16.38 0.23 -8.40
N LEU A 355 17.51 -0.11 -7.79
CA LEU A 355 18.02 -1.48 -7.72
C LEU A 355 17.03 -2.38 -6.98
N SER A 356 16.39 -1.87 -5.92
CA SER A 356 15.34 -2.60 -5.23
C SER A 356 14.13 -2.88 -6.14
N VAL A 357 13.59 -1.89 -6.85
CA VAL A 357 12.47 -2.12 -7.79
C VAL A 357 12.89 -3.01 -8.97
N ALA A 358 14.14 -2.91 -9.43
CA ALA A 358 14.67 -3.80 -10.47
C ALA A 358 14.84 -5.25 -9.95
N GLY A 359 15.10 -5.43 -8.65
CA GLY A 359 15.37 -6.71 -8.03
C GLY A 359 16.84 -7.11 -8.13
N VAL A 360 17.76 -6.17 -7.92
CA VAL A 360 19.21 -6.39 -7.99
C VAL A 360 19.79 -6.47 -6.57
N PRO A 361 20.58 -7.52 -6.22
CA PRO A 361 21.28 -7.59 -4.93
C PRO A 361 22.25 -6.40 -4.72
N PRO A 362 22.46 -5.92 -3.49
CA PRO A 362 21.96 -6.43 -2.21
C PRO A 362 20.62 -5.81 -1.73
N ALA A 363 19.86 -5.14 -2.61
CA ALA A 363 18.63 -4.47 -2.18
C ALA A 363 17.50 -5.45 -1.80
N VAL A 364 16.66 -5.11 -0.82
CA VAL A 364 15.54 -5.95 -0.36
C VAL A 364 14.56 -6.32 -1.49
N GLY A 365 14.45 -5.48 -2.51
CA GLY A 365 13.79 -5.75 -3.78
C GLY A 365 14.11 -7.08 -4.43
N PHE A 366 15.37 -7.50 -4.40
CA PHE A 366 15.80 -8.79 -4.92
C PHE A 366 15.12 -9.93 -4.18
N VAL A 367 15.01 -9.85 -2.85
CA VAL A 367 14.40 -10.88 -2.01
C VAL A 367 12.91 -11.00 -2.32
N GLY A 368 12.21 -9.86 -2.43
CA GLY A 368 10.80 -9.83 -2.79
C GLY A 368 10.55 -10.44 -4.18
N LYS A 369 11.32 -10.02 -5.19
CA LYS A 369 11.16 -10.60 -6.55
C LYS A 369 11.54 -12.06 -6.60
N LEU A 370 12.64 -12.46 -5.95
CA LEU A 370 13.08 -13.84 -5.91
C LEU A 370 12.00 -14.75 -5.32
N ALA A 371 11.29 -14.30 -4.29
CA ALA A 371 10.14 -15.02 -3.75
C ALA A 371 9.06 -15.22 -4.83
N VAL A 372 8.68 -14.17 -5.57
CA VAL A 372 7.71 -14.28 -6.69
C VAL A 372 8.24 -15.18 -7.81
N PHE A 373 9.52 -15.09 -8.18
CA PHE A 373 10.13 -15.97 -9.18
C PHE A 373 10.09 -17.44 -8.78
N ARG A 374 10.35 -17.77 -7.50
CA ARG A 374 10.26 -19.14 -7.00
C ARG A 374 8.87 -19.71 -7.19
N THR A 375 7.81 -18.91 -6.97
CA THR A 375 6.43 -19.38 -7.21
C THR A 375 6.19 -19.79 -8.68
N ALA A 376 6.78 -19.08 -9.65
CA ALA A 376 6.67 -19.42 -11.06
C ALA A 376 7.47 -20.69 -11.44
N VAL A 377 8.62 -20.89 -10.78
CA VAL A 377 9.45 -22.10 -10.93
C VAL A 377 8.75 -23.31 -10.33
N ASP A 378 8.17 -23.16 -9.13
CA ASP A 378 7.43 -24.22 -8.44
C ASP A 378 6.17 -24.60 -9.23
N ALA A 379 5.51 -23.63 -9.87
CA ALA A 379 4.42 -23.84 -10.81
C ALA A 379 4.88 -24.44 -12.17
N ARG A 380 6.18 -24.69 -12.36
CA ARG A 380 6.79 -25.24 -13.58
C ARG A 380 6.41 -24.51 -14.87
N SER A 381 6.21 -23.20 -14.79
CA SER A 381 5.76 -22.39 -15.93
C SER A 381 6.90 -21.53 -16.48
N PRO A 382 7.57 -21.95 -17.57
CA PRO A 382 8.65 -21.15 -18.17
C PRO A 382 8.16 -19.80 -18.70
N THR A 383 6.90 -19.74 -19.15
CA THR A 383 6.25 -18.50 -19.60
C THR A 383 6.16 -17.48 -18.47
N LEU A 384 5.78 -17.90 -17.26
CA LEU A 384 5.73 -17.00 -16.10
C LEU A 384 7.12 -16.54 -15.68
N VAL A 385 8.12 -17.43 -15.70
CA VAL A 385 9.51 -17.03 -15.42
C VAL A 385 9.97 -15.97 -16.43
N ALA A 386 9.78 -16.20 -17.73
CA ALA A 386 10.16 -15.26 -18.78
C ALA A 386 9.46 -13.90 -18.63
N LEU A 387 8.16 -13.91 -18.34
CA LEU A 387 7.35 -12.71 -18.07
C LEU A 387 7.90 -11.89 -16.89
N LEU A 388 8.20 -12.55 -15.76
CA LEU A 388 8.72 -11.90 -14.56
C LEU A 388 10.13 -11.33 -14.79
N VAL A 389 10.99 -12.02 -15.55
CA VAL A 389 12.32 -11.54 -15.97
C VAL A 389 12.17 -10.30 -16.85
N LEU A 390 11.31 -10.36 -17.86
CA LEU A 390 11.07 -9.24 -18.77
C LEU A 390 10.58 -7.99 -18.02
N GLY A 391 9.62 -8.15 -17.10
CA GLY A 391 9.16 -7.04 -16.26
C GLY A 391 10.27 -6.45 -15.37
N SER A 392 11.24 -7.26 -14.94
CA SER A 392 12.37 -6.82 -14.13
C SER A 392 13.39 -6.06 -14.98
N ALA A 393 13.65 -6.52 -16.20
CA ALA A 393 14.48 -5.83 -17.18
C ALA A 393 13.87 -4.46 -17.57
N LEU A 394 12.55 -4.42 -17.84
CA LEU A 394 11.83 -3.16 -18.08
C LEU A 394 11.95 -2.22 -16.87
N SER A 395 11.89 -2.78 -15.65
CA SER A 395 12.06 -2.01 -14.42
C SER A 395 13.41 -1.34 -14.33
N LEU A 396 14.48 -2.09 -14.56
CA LEU A 396 15.81 -1.54 -14.62
C LEU A 396 15.94 -0.45 -15.68
N LEU A 397 15.38 -0.68 -16.88
CA LEU A 397 15.44 0.27 -17.98
C LEU A 397 14.78 1.61 -17.65
N TYR A 398 13.51 1.64 -17.22
CA TYR A 398 12.85 2.93 -16.95
C TYR A 398 13.46 3.64 -15.74
N LEU A 399 13.98 2.93 -14.75
CA LEU A 399 14.64 3.55 -13.59
C LEU A 399 16.01 4.13 -13.96
N PHE A 400 16.75 3.43 -14.83
CA PHE A 400 17.98 3.96 -15.40
C PHE A 400 17.71 5.24 -16.21
N LEU A 401 16.64 5.27 -17.01
CA LEU A 401 16.23 6.46 -17.74
C LEU A 401 15.87 7.64 -16.81
N ILE A 402 15.20 7.38 -15.68
CA ILE A 402 14.95 8.42 -14.68
C ILE A 402 16.28 8.93 -14.11
N TYR A 403 17.17 8.01 -13.74
CA TYR A 403 18.47 8.36 -13.16
C TYR A 403 19.29 9.24 -14.10
N GLN A 404 19.37 8.84 -15.38
CA GLN A 404 20.09 9.60 -16.40
C GLN A 404 19.54 11.02 -16.56
N ARG A 405 18.21 11.18 -16.54
CA ARG A 405 17.54 12.47 -16.77
C ARG A 405 17.61 13.41 -15.57
N GLU A 406 17.51 12.88 -14.35
CA GLU A 406 17.41 13.71 -13.14
C GLU A 406 18.74 13.91 -12.40
N PHE A 407 19.70 13.00 -12.56
CA PHE A 407 20.94 13.02 -11.76
C PHE A 407 22.22 12.98 -12.59
N TRP A 408 22.19 12.49 -13.84
CA TRP A 408 23.37 12.39 -14.68
C TRP A 408 23.52 13.55 -15.68
N ALA A 409 22.42 14.05 -16.22
CA ALA A 409 22.46 15.22 -17.10
C ALA A 409 23.02 16.42 -16.32
N GLU A 410 24.10 17.01 -16.84
CA GLU A 410 24.63 18.27 -16.33
C GLU A 410 23.53 19.34 -16.48
N ASP A 411 23.31 20.14 -15.43
CA ASP A 411 22.31 21.19 -15.43
C ASP A 411 22.66 22.21 -16.53
N ASP A 412 22.01 22.13 -17.69
CA ASP A 412 21.86 23.32 -18.53
C ASP A 412 20.98 24.29 -17.72
N GLU A 413 21.62 25.31 -17.16
CA GLU A 413 21.03 26.44 -16.45
C GLU A 413 20.04 27.19 -17.35
N GLU A 414 18.84 26.64 -17.62
CA GLU A 414 17.74 27.40 -18.24
C GLU A 414 16.42 26.58 -18.26
N VAL A 415 15.82 26.33 -17.09
CA VAL A 415 14.39 25.94 -17.03
C VAL A 415 13.61 26.86 -16.10
N SER A 416 13.24 28.01 -16.67
CA SER A 416 12.10 28.88 -16.35
C SER A 416 11.94 29.34 -14.88
N ALA A 417 12.29 30.61 -14.65
CA ALA A 417 12.16 31.37 -13.41
C ALA A 417 10.72 31.57 -12.86
N ASP A 418 9.67 31.05 -13.52
CA ASP A 418 8.27 31.22 -13.07
C ASP A 418 7.76 30.06 -12.18
N ALA A 419 8.52 28.97 -12.03
CA ALA A 419 8.18 27.83 -11.15
C ALA A 419 9.05 27.76 -9.87
N ASP A 420 9.95 28.73 -9.68
CA ASP A 420 11.18 28.57 -8.90
C ASP A 420 11.06 29.00 -7.42
N ASP A 421 10.11 29.88 -7.10
CA ASP A 421 10.01 30.44 -5.75
C ASP A 421 9.57 29.41 -4.68
N ALA A 422 8.93 28.30 -5.10
CA ALA A 422 8.52 27.20 -4.22
C ALA A 422 9.46 25.97 -4.26
N ARG A 423 10.41 25.92 -5.21
CA ARG A 423 11.39 24.83 -5.40
C ARG A 423 12.75 25.16 -4.80
N GLY A 424 13.12 26.45 -4.72
CA GLY A 424 14.41 26.91 -4.19
C GLY A 424 14.68 26.52 -2.73
N GLU A 425 13.68 26.60 -1.84
CA GLU A 425 13.87 26.25 -0.42
C GLU A 425 13.98 24.73 -0.17
N HIS A 426 13.27 23.91 -0.97
CA HIS A 426 13.21 22.46 -0.73
C HIS A 426 14.47 21.74 -1.19
N THR A 427 15.08 22.20 -2.28
CA THR A 427 16.25 21.59 -2.92
C THR A 427 17.51 21.62 -2.02
N ARG A 428 17.54 22.51 -1.02
CA ARG A 428 18.67 22.68 -0.07
C ARG A 428 18.47 22.05 1.31
N SER A 429 17.33 21.43 1.61
CA SER A 429 17.07 20.87 2.95
C SER A 429 17.91 19.62 3.23
N VAL A 430 18.94 19.78 4.07
CA VAL A 430 19.82 18.68 4.54
C VAL A 430 19.01 17.58 5.22
N SER A 431 18.00 17.96 6.00
CA SER A 431 17.14 17.03 6.74
C SER A 431 16.29 16.15 5.83
N LEU A 432 15.81 16.65 4.68
CA LEU A 432 15.07 15.80 3.73
C LEU A 432 16.00 14.78 3.04
N ARG A 433 17.24 15.19 2.74
CA ARG A 433 18.27 14.27 2.22
C ARG A 433 18.57 13.16 3.24
N ALA A 434 18.66 13.51 4.52
CA ALA A 434 18.88 12.54 5.59
C ALA A 434 17.72 11.53 5.70
N ILE A 435 16.46 11.95 5.54
CA ILE A 435 15.30 11.05 5.51
C ILE A 435 15.37 10.08 4.33
N ALA A 436 15.69 10.57 3.13
CA ALA A 436 15.84 9.72 1.94
C ALA A 436 16.97 8.69 2.12
N VAL A 437 18.12 9.11 2.65
CA VAL A 437 19.25 8.23 2.95
C VAL A 437 18.88 7.20 4.02
N ALA A 438 18.20 7.61 5.11
CA ALA A 438 17.76 6.71 6.15
C ALA A 438 16.82 5.61 5.60
N LEU A 439 15.87 5.99 4.74
CA LEU A 439 14.98 5.02 4.10
C LEU A 439 15.73 4.11 3.10
N ALA A 440 16.72 4.63 2.38
CA ALA A 440 17.60 3.79 1.55
C ALA A 440 18.40 2.78 2.39
N LEU A 441 18.90 3.19 3.57
CA LEU A 441 19.57 2.28 4.50
C LEU A 441 18.61 1.20 5.01
N VAL A 442 17.35 1.53 5.30
CA VAL A 442 16.33 0.53 5.65
C VAL A 442 16.17 -0.53 4.54
N LEU A 443 16.16 -0.11 3.26
CA LEU A 443 16.08 -1.05 2.13
C LEU A 443 17.34 -1.92 1.99
N LEU A 444 18.53 -1.38 2.27
CA LEU A 444 19.78 -2.15 2.23
C LEU A 444 19.86 -3.14 3.39
N VAL A 445 19.52 -2.71 4.61
CA VAL A 445 19.47 -3.57 5.80
C VAL A 445 18.45 -4.68 5.60
N GLY A 446 17.26 -4.38 5.07
CA GLY A 446 16.26 -5.40 4.76
C GLY A 446 16.72 -6.39 3.68
N GLY A 447 17.62 -6.00 2.78
CA GLY A 447 18.20 -6.89 1.79
C GLY A 447 19.36 -7.74 2.33
N ALA A 448 20.18 -7.17 3.21
CA ALA A 448 21.26 -7.87 3.90
C ALA A 448 20.74 -8.84 4.97
N TRP A 449 19.65 -8.50 5.64
CA TRP A 449 18.98 -9.32 6.64
C TRP A 449 17.48 -9.46 6.34
N PRO A 450 17.13 -10.33 5.36
CA PRO A 450 15.74 -10.49 4.92
C PRO A 450 14.87 -11.33 5.85
N GLU A 451 15.48 -12.08 6.78
CA GLU A 451 14.82 -13.04 7.65
C GLU A 451 13.62 -12.45 8.43
N PRO A 452 13.69 -11.26 9.06
CA PRO A 452 12.54 -10.72 9.79
C PRO A 452 11.34 -10.43 8.87
N LEU A 453 11.59 -9.88 7.68
CA LEU A 453 10.54 -9.58 6.70
C LEU A 453 9.96 -10.87 6.10
N ALA A 454 10.81 -11.85 5.81
CA ALA A 454 10.38 -13.14 5.30
C ALA A 454 9.54 -13.90 6.34
N ALA A 455 9.99 -13.94 7.60
CA ALA A 455 9.27 -14.60 8.69
C ALA A 455 7.93 -13.94 8.96
N LEU A 456 7.87 -12.60 8.98
CA LEU A 456 6.62 -11.87 9.13
C LEU A 456 5.66 -12.13 7.96
N SER A 457 6.18 -12.20 6.74
CA SER A 457 5.38 -12.48 5.53
C SER A 457 4.87 -13.92 5.48
N ALA A 458 5.66 -14.89 5.97
CA ALA A 458 5.24 -16.27 6.12
C ALA A 458 4.14 -16.39 7.19
N ALA A 459 4.33 -15.80 8.37
CA ALA A 459 3.31 -15.77 9.42
C ALA A 459 2.01 -15.10 8.94
N ALA A 460 2.11 -14.03 8.14
CA ALA A 460 0.96 -13.39 7.51
C ALA A 460 0.24 -14.34 6.53
N ALA A 461 0.97 -15.06 5.68
CA ALA A 461 0.38 -16.05 4.77
C ALA A 461 -0.31 -17.20 5.52
N ASP A 462 0.31 -17.70 6.59
CA ASP A 462 -0.25 -18.76 7.42
C ASP A 462 -1.52 -18.29 8.15
N SER A 463 -1.57 -17.02 8.58
CA SER A 463 -2.78 -16.45 9.20
C SER A 463 -3.98 -16.37 8.25
N VAL A 464 -3.73 -16.29 6.94
CA VAL A 464 -4.79 -16.33 5.91
C VAL A 464 -5.19 -17.78 5.62
N ALA A 465 -4.22 -18.69 5.53
CA ALA A 465 -4.48 -20.11 5.25
C ALA A 465 -5.24 -20.80 6.40
N THR A 466 -4.90 -20.50 7.65
CA THR A 466 -5.60 -21.04 8.83
C THR A 466 -7.07 -20.59 8.92
N GLU A 467 -7.39 -19.42 8.39
CA GLU A 467 -8.78 -18.94 8.29
C GLU A 467 -9.57 -19.72 7.24
N ALA A 468 -8.92 -20.10 6.13
CA ALA A 468 -9.50 -20.98 5.12
C ALA A 468 -9.68 -22.42 5.63
N ASP A 469 -8.73 -22.97 6.38
CA ASP A 469 -8.82 -24.32 6.93
C ASP A 469 -9.86 -24.43 8.05
N GLY A 470 -10.00 -23.38 8.87
CA GLY A 470 -11.04 -23.28 9.91
C GLY A 470 -12.47 -23.29 9.35
N ALA A 471 -12.65 -22.98 8.06
CA ALA A 471 -13.94 -23.07 7.36
C ALA A 471 -14.26 -24.47 6.82
N THR A 472 -13.31 -25.42 6.86
CA THR A 472 -13.49 -26.80 6.36
C THR A 472 -13.76 -27.83 7.46
N ARG A 473 -13.81 -27.40 8.73
CA ARG A 473 -14.22 -28.21 9.89
C ARG A 473 -15.54 -27.70 10.44
#